data_AF-A0A9E5N9U1-F1
#
_entry.id   AF-A0A9E5N9U1-F1
#
_cell.length_a   1.000
_cell.length_b   1.000
_cell.length_c   1.000
_cell.angle_alpha   90.00
_cell.angle_beta   90.00
_cell.angle_gamma   90.00
#
_symmetry.space_group_name_H-M   'P 1'
#
loop_
_entity.id
_entity.type
_entity.pdbx_description
1 polymer ?
#
loop_
_entity_poly.entity_id
_entity_poly.type
_entity_poly.pdbx_seq_one_letter_code
_entity_poly.pdbx_strand_id
1 'polypeptide(L)' 'MYQKAKQAVDAGRDVQLGTVQICENCGYTVEGEAPDRCPICDVGKDMFKAFG' A
#
# COMPACT_ATOMS: atom_id res chain seq x y z
N MET A 1 29.51 19.46 -2.30
CA MET A 1 29.32 18.62 -3.51
C MET A 1 28.43 17.45 -3.14
N TYR A 2 27.18 17.55 -3.54
CA TYR A 2 26.03 16.69 -3.25
C TYR A 2 26.15 15.29 -3.88
N GLN A 3 27.14 14.49 -3.49
CA GLN A 3 27.46 13.25 -4.20
C GLN A 3 27.46 11.96 -3.37
N LYS A 4 27.00 11.97 -2.11
CA LYS A 4 27.10 10.77 -1.24
C LYS A 4 25.80 10.32 -0.56
N ALA A 5 24.64 10.62 -1.12
CA ALA A 5 23.36 10.16 -0.56
C ALA A 5 22.44 9.48 -1.59
N LYS A 6 22.99 9.02 -2.73
CA LYS A 6 22.21 8.38 -3.81
C LYS A 6 22.67 6.95 -4.11
N GLN A 7 23.10 6.20 -3.09
CA GLN A 7 23.58 4.81 -3.23
C GLN A 7 22.92 3.85 -2.24
N ALA A 8 21.68 4.12 -1.83
CA ALA A 8 20.85 3.19 -1.05
C ALA A 8 19.48 2.94 -1.67
N VAL A 9 19.29 3.28 -2.96
CA VAL A 9 18.00 3.12 -3.67
C VAL A 9 18.02 1.88 -4.57
N ASP A 10 19.19 1.45 -5.05
CA ASP A 10 19.34 0.34 -6.01
C ASP A 10 19.57 -1.04 -5.35
N ALA A 11 18.92 -1.32 -4.22
CA ALA A 11 18.75 -2.71 -3.81
C ALA A 11 17.51 -3.22 -4.55
N GLY A 12 17.66 -3.51 -5.85
CA GLY A 12 16.64 -3.97 -6.81
C GLY A 12 15.98 -5.30 -6.46
N ARG A 13 15.43 -5.38 -5.25
CA ARG A 13 14.32 -6.24 -4.89
C ARG A 13 13.12 -5.32 -4.99
N ASP A 14 12.59 -5.19 -6.21
CA ASP A 14 11.14 -5.04 -6.34
C ASP A 14 10.57 -6.22 -5.55
N VAL A 15 10.30 -5.95 -4.27
CA VAL A 15 9.58 -6.86 -3.40
C VAL A 15 8.36 -7.20 -4.24
N GLN A 16 8.05 -8.49 -4.41
CA GLN A 16 6.76 -8.90 -4.94
C GLN A 16 5.70 -8.30 -4.00
N LEU A 17 5.35 -7.04 -4.24
CA LEU A 17 4.34 -6.30 -3.54
C LEU A 17 3.08 -6.96 -4.06
N GLY A 18 2.58 -7.92 -3.29
CA GLY A 18 1.24 -8.44 -3.50
C GLY A 18 0.27 -7.25 -3.58
N THR A 19 -0.88 -7.46 -4.24
CA THR A 19 -1.91 -6.43 -4.41
C THR A 19 -2.12 -5.67 -3.10
N VAL A 20 -1.82 -4.37 -3.08
CA VAL A 20 -2.05 -3.50 -1.92
C VAL A 20 -3.42 -2.88 -2.09
N GLN A 21 -4.28 -2.97 -1.09
CA GLN A 21 -5.60 -2.35 -1.13
C GLN A 21 -5.67 -1.22 -0.11
N ILE A 22 -6.15 -0.05 -0.55
CA ILE A 22 -6.25 1.15 0.28
C ILE A 22 -7.71 1.59 0.34
N CYS A 23 -8.23 1.80 1.55
CA CYS A 23 -9.54 2.39 1.79
C CYS A 23 -9.53 3.87 1.37
N GLU A 24 -10.31 4.24 0.35
CA GLU A 24 -10.39 5.61 -0.16
C GLU A 24 -11.08 6.57 0.81
N ASN A 25 -11.82 6.06 1.81
CA ASN A 25 -12.49 6.89 2.82
C ASN A 25 -11.55 7.34 3.96
N CYS A 26 -10.69 6.45 4.48
CA CYS A 26 -9.88 6.75 5.67
C CYS A 26 -8.38 6.43 5.53
N GLY A 27 -7.94 5.87 4.40
CA GLY A 27 -6.53 5.56 4.14
C GLY A 27 -6.01 4.26 4.76
N TYR A 28 -6.87 3.42 5.37
CA TYR A 28 -6.45 2.10 5.86
C TYR A 28 -5.87 1.27 4.71
N THR A 29 -4.66 0.75 4.90
CA THR A 29 -3.89 0.03 3.88
C THR A 29 -3.69 -1.41 4.31
N VAL A 30 -3.95 -2.34 3.41
CA VAL A 30 -3.78 -3.79 3.64
C VAL A 30 -3.08 -4.43 2.45
N GLU A 31 -2.16 -5.35 2.73
CA GLU A 31 -1.53 -6.19 1.71
C GLU A 31 -2.42 -7.42 1.46
N GLY A 32 -2.71 -7.72 0.19
CA GLY A 32 -3.57 -8.82 -0.23
C GLY A 32 -5.02 -8.40 -0.45
N GLU A 33 -5.96 -9.17 0.10
CA GLU A 33 -7.39 -8.91 -0.05
C GLU A 33 -7.91 -7.95 1.03
N ALA A 34 -8.73 -6.97 0.64
CA ALA A 34 -9.41 -6.13 1.61
C ALA A 34 -10.46 -6.91 2.43
N PRO A 35 -10.64 -6.56 3.71
CA PRO A 35 -11.73 -7.09 4.53
C PRO A 35 -13.10 -6.64 4.02
N ASP A 36 -14.16 -7.32 4.42
CA ASP A 36 -15.54 -6.94 4.08
C ASP A 36 -15.94 -5.57 4.63
N ARG A 37 -15.37 -5.20 5.78
CA ARG A 37 -15.50 -3.87 6.38
C ARG A 37 -14.16 -3.32 6.82
N CYS A 38 -13.98 -2.01 6.64
CA CYS A 38 -12.80 -1.30 7.11
C CYS A 38 -12.74 -1.31 8.65
N PRO A 39 -11.66 -1.80 9.28
CA PRO A 39 -11.55 -1.83 10.75
C PRO A 39 -11.38 -0.45 11.39
N ILE A 40 -11.17 0.59 10.58
CA ILE A 40 -10.96 1.97 11.05
C ILE A 40 -12.24 2.81 10.97
N CYS A 41 -13.02 2.67 9.90
CA CYS A 41 -14.18 3.54 9.64
C CYS A 41 -15.48 2.78 9.30
N ASP A 42 -15.47 1.45 9.37
CA ASP A 42 -16.63 0.55 9.19
C ASP A 42 -17.35 0.61 7.82
N VAL A 43 -16.75 1.27 6.82
CA VAL A 43 -17.26 1.24 5.44
C VAL A 43 -17.04 -0.12 4.78
N GLY A 44 -17.85 -0.43 3.76
CA GLY A 44 -17.76 -1.69 3.02
C GLY A 44 -16.48 -1.81 2.17
N LYS A 45 -16.22 -3.04 1.72
CA LYS A 45 -15.10 -3.40 0.83
C LYS A 45 -15.09 -2.64 -0.50
N ASP A 46 -16.24 -2.13 -0.94
CA ASP A 46 -16.40 -1.28 -2.12
C ASP A 46 -15.61 0.04 -2.03
N MET A 47 -15.25 0.48 -0.81
CA MET A 47 -14.38 1.64 -0.60
C MET A 47 -12.88 1.31 -0.70
N PHE A 48 -12.49 0.06 -0.96
CA PHE A 48 -11.08 -0.32 -1.13
C PHE A 48 -10.67 -0.31 -2.60
N LYS A 49 -9.54 0.33 -2.88
CA LYS A 49 -8.91 0.36 -4.20
C LYS A 49 -7.62 -0.45 -4.19
N ALA A 50 -7.52 -1.39 -5.13
CA ALA A 50 -6.34 -2.20 -5.34
C ALA A 50 -5.28 -1.46 -6.16
N PHE A 51 -4.03 -1.58 -5.73
CA PHE A 51 -2.82 -1.07 -6.34
C PHE A 51 -1.81 -2.22 -6.44
N GLY A 52 -1.34 -2.48 -7.66
CA GLY A 52 -0.40 -3.53 -8.01
C GLY A 52 0.10 -3.34 -9.42
#